data_AF-A0A838EMM1-F1
#
_entry.id   AF-A0A838EMM1-F1
#
_cell.length_a   1.000
_cell.length_b   1.000
_cell.length_c   1.000
_cell.angle_alpha   90.00
_cell.angle_beta   90.00
_cell.angle_gamma   90.00
#
_symmetry.space_group_name_H-M   'P 1'
#
loop_
_entity.id
_entity.type
_entity.pdbx_description
1 polymer ?
#
loop_
_entity_poly.entity_id
_entity_poly.type
_entity_poly.pdbx_seq_one_letter_code
_entity_poly.pdbx_strand_id
1 'polypeptide(L)'
;MSRIVAVTSCPTGIAHTFMAAESLKRGAEALDNTIKVETQGSVGTQDTLTAADIQAADLVIIAADTKVDLTRFKGKPIYETSTNAAINDAQGLVKKALAQVATQPAAQDVTTPKRIVGITSCPTGIAHTFMAAEGLQKGAEALGHTVKVETQGSVGAQNTLTTADIQAADLVIIAADTKVDLTRFKGKAIYETSTNAVINDGQGVVKKAIAQAKALASPAGGTDYVAAVQAAKAERSSSRTGAYKHLLTGVSYMIPFVVAGGILIALGFAFGGINADKAPVTSLAGALFQIGANGGFVLFVPILAGFIAYSIADRPGLAPGMIGGLVATTITGAGFLGGIAAGFLAGYTVYYLNKWIKLPRNLAGLMPVLILPVLGTLIVGLLMVFVIGTPVHWLNTALTDWLKGLQTANAVVLGLVMGLMMAIDMGGPINKAAYAVAVGLLGSQIYGPMAAVMAAGMTPPLGLALATVLFKD
;
A
#
# COMPACT_ATOMS: atom_id res chain seq x y z
N MET A 1 28.73 -37.61 4.30
CA MET A 1 28.21 -37.16 5.61
C MET A 1 28.98 -35.91 6.01
N SER A 2 28.35 -34.75 5.86
CA SER A 2 28.91 -33.46 6.26
C SER A 2 28.52 -33.13 7.71
N ARG A 3 29.39 -32.40 8.41
CA ARG A 3 29.14 -31.87 9.75
C ARG A 3 28.56 -30.47 9.63
N ILE A 4 27.29 -30.32 10.00
CA ILE A 4 26.58 -29.05 9.93
C ILE A 4 26.43 -28.51 11.35
N VAL A 5 26.64 -27.20 11.52
CA VAL A 5 26.18 -26.50 12.71
C VAL A 5 25.14 -25.47 12.30
N ALA A 6 24.14 -25.24 13.12
CA ALA A 6 23.11 -24.26 12.83
C ALA A 6 22.79 -23.38 14.02
N VAL A 7 22.37 -22.15 13.74
CA VAL A 7 21.79 -21.25 14.73
C VAL A 7 20.38 -20.91 14.28
N THR A 8 19.41 -21.12 15.15
CA THR A 8 18.03 -20.71 14.93
C THR A 8 17.64 -19.58 15.85
N SER A 9 16.97 -18.55 15.34
CA SER A 9 16.45 -17.48 16.18
C SER A 9 15.23 -16.79 15.58
N CYS A 10 14.16 -16.61 16.36
CA CYS A 10 12.96 -15.89 15.96
C CYS A 10 12.65 -14.77 16.99
N PRO A 11 12.17 -13.58 16.57
CA PRO A 11 11.89 -12.47 17.48
C PRO A 11 10.79 -12.77 18.50
N THR A 12 9.88 -13.72 18.22
CA THR A 12 8.87 -14.20 19.18
C THR A 12 9.39 -15.31 20.09
N GLY A 13 10.64 -15.74 19.93
CA GLY A 13 11.43 -16.40 20.96
C GLY A 13 11.11 -17.85 21.37
N ILE A 14 9.94 -18.43 21.04
CA ILE A 14 9.57 -19.76 21.58
C ILE A 14 9.12 -20.80 20.54
N ALA A 15 8.23 -20.49 19.59
CA ALA A 15 7.73 -21.53 18.67
C ALA A 15 8.67 -21.75 17.47
N HIS A 16 8.84 -20.73 16.63
CA HIS A 16 9.58 -20.88 15.37
C HIS A 16 11.06 -21.19 15.54
N THR A 17 11.70 -20.71 16.62
CA THR A 17 13.10 -21.05 16.93
C THR A 17 13.27 -22.56 17.08
N PHE A 18 12.45 -23.19 17.92
CA PHE A 18 12.54 -24.63 18.20
C PHE A 18 12.00 -25.48 17.05
N MET A 19 10.92 -25.03 16.40
CA MET A 19 10.39 -25.69 15.19
C MET A 19 11.42 -25.71 14.07
N ALA A 20 12.13 -24.60 13.83
CA ALA A 20 13.20 -24.54 12.85
C ALA A 20 14.36 -25.46 13.23
N ALA A 21 14.73 -25.51 14.53
CA ALA A 21 15.80 -26.37 15.00
C ALA A 21 15.49 -27.86 14.80
N GLU A 22 14.28 -28.27 15.18
CA GLU A 22 13.83 -29.66 15.01
C GLU A 22 13.68 -30.02 13.52
N SER A 23 13.17 -29.10 12.70
CA SER A 23 13.04 -29.31 11.26
C SER A 23 14.40 -29.48 10.59
N LEU A 24 15.40 -28.67 10.97
CA LEU A 24 16.77 -28.79 10.47
C LEU A 24 17.46 -30.09 10.94
N LYS A 25 17.23 -30.52 12.18
CA LYS A 25 17.69 -31.83 12.69
C LYS A 25 17.19 -32.97 11.80
N ARG A 26 15.86 -33.06 11.62
CA ARG A 26 15.22 -34.07 10.76
C ARG A 26 15.65 -33.96 9.30
N GLY A 27 15.82 -32.73 8.80
CA GLY A 27 16.22 -32.46 7.43
C GLY A 27 17.64 -32.92 7.12
N ALA A 28 18.57 -32.75 8.06
CA ALA A 28 19.95 -33.21 7.93
C ALA A 28 20.08 -34.73 8.10
N GLU A 29 19.38 -35.31 9.08
CA GLU A 29 19.35 -36.77 9.32
C GLU A 29 18.83 -37.53 8.11
N ALA A 30 17.76 -37.04 7.48
CA ALA A 30 17.20 -37.64 6.26
C ALA A 30 18.15 -37.61 5.04
N LEU A 31 19.26 -36.88 5.13
CA LEU A 31 20.28 -36.75 4.09
C LEU A 31 21.63 -37.35 4.51
N ASP A 32 21.64 -38.18 5.57
CA ASP A 32 22.85 -38.77 6.16
C ASP A 32 23.92 -37.72 6.52
N ASN A 33 23.48 -36.58 7.09
CA ASN A 33 24.35 -35.53 7.62
C ASN A 33 24.14 -35.35 9.12
N THR A 34 25.23 -35.03 9.83
CA THR A 34 25.15 -34.74 11.27
C THR A 34 24.96 -33.24 11.48
N ILE A 35 24.01 -32.84 12.34
CA ILE A 35 23.77 -31.42 12.65
C ILE A 35 23.70 -31.16 14.16
N LYS A 36 24.33 -30.07 14.60
CA LYS A 36 24.10 -29.47 15.92
C LYS A 36 23.43 -28.12 15.76
N VAL A 37 22.37 -27.85 16.51
CA VAL A 37 21.61 -26.60 16.39
C VAL A 37 21.59 -25.88 17.72
N GLU A 38 22.07 -24.64 17.73
CA GLU A 38 21.90 -23.70 18.84
C GLU A 38 20.62 -22.89 18.63
N THR A 39 19.81 -22.78 19.68
CA THR A 39 18.59 -21.99 19.66
C THR A 39 18.81 -20.70 20.44
N GLN A 40 18.56 -19.54 19.83
CA GLN A 40 18.60 -18.23 20.48
C GLN A 40 17.18 -17.65 20.50
N GLY A 41 16.54 -17.60 21.67
CA GLY A 41 15.15 -17.13 21.83
C GLY A 41 14.94 -16.29 23.08
N SER A 42 13.67 -16.03 23.43
CA SER A 42 13.29 -15.25 24.63
C SER A 42 13.63 -15.97 25.94
N VAL A 43 13.80 -17.29 25.87
CA VAL A 43 14.25 -18.16 26.98
C VAL A 43 15.80 -18.19 27.09
N GLY A 44 16.50 -17.37 26.30
CA GLY A 44 17.96 -17.34 26.22
C GLY A 44 18.52 -18.28 25.16
N THR A 45 19.84 -18.50 25.21
CA THR A 45 20.56 -19.41 24.30
C THR A 45 20.61 -20.82 24.90
N GLN A 46 20.17 -21.82 24.15
CA GLN A 46 20.28 -23.24 24.51
C GLN A 46 21.09 -24.01 23.45
N ASP A 47 21.67 -25.14 23.87
CA ASP A 47 22.52 -25.99 23.03
C ASP A 47 23.67 -25.20 22.37
N THR A 48 24.29 -24.30 23.13
CA THR A 48 25.34 -23.39 22.65
C THR A 48 26.47 -24.16 21.95
N LEU A 49 26.76 -23.79 20.71
CA LEU A 49 27.80 -24.40 19.90
C LEU A 49 29.18 -24.10 20.51
N THR A 50 29.95 -25.15 20.78
CA THR A 50 31.32 -25.01 21.29
C THR A 50 32.28 -24.60 20.16
N ALA A 51 33.44 -24.03 20.51
CA ALA A 51 34.48 -23.71 19.53
C ALA A 51 34.94 -24.96 18.73
N ALA A 52 34.98 -26.13 19.38
CA ALA A 52 35.30 -27.39 18.74
C ALA A 52 34.23 -27.82 17.71
N ASP A 53 32.94 -27.61 18.03
CA ASP A 53 31.84 -27.90 17.10
C ASP A 53 31.90 -27.02 15.86
N ILE A 54 32.16 -25.72 16.06
CA ILE A 54 32.30 -24.76 14.96
C ILE A 54 33.51 -25.10 14.09
N GLN A 55 34.65 -25.43 14.70
CA GLN A 55 35.86 -25.80 13.98
C GLN A 55 35.70 -27.11 13.18
N ALA A 56 34.95 -28.07 13.70
CA ALA A 56 34.68 -29.34 13.04
C ALA A 56 33.57 -29.28 11.99
N ALA A 57 32.84 -28.16 11.88
CA ALA A 57 31.75 -28.00 10.93
C ALA A 57 32.24 -27.73 9.50
N ASP A 58 31.63 -28.38 8.53
CA ASP A 58 31.83 -28.13 7.10
C ASP A 58 30.94 -26.98 6.59
N LEU A 59 29.81 -26.74 7.26
CA LEU A 59 28.81 -25.72 6.90
C LEU A 59 28.13 -25.17 8.16
N VAL A 60 27.88 -23.86 8.16
CA VAL A 60 27.10 -23.15 9.18
C VAL A 60 25.78 -22.70 8.57
N ILE A 61 24.63 -23.11 9.12
CA ILE A 61 23.30 -22.64 8.70
C ILE A 61 22.78 -21.64 9.73
N ILE A 62 22.52 -20.40 9.31
CA ILE A 62 21.91 -19.38 10.17
C ILE A 62 20.45 -19.23 9.75
N ALA A 63 19.55 -19.92 10.43
CA ALA A 63 18.11 -19.84 10.23
C ALA A 63 17.51 -18.85 11.24
N ALA A 64 17.65 -17.55 10.99
CA ALA A 64 17.35 -16.52 11.96
C ALA A 64 16.53 -15.37 11.36
N ASP A 65 15.55 -14.90 12.13
CA ASP A 65 14.77 -13.68 11.94
C ASP A 65 15.15 -12.60 12.97
N THR A 66 16.22 -12.83 13.74
CA THR A 66 16.86 -11.85 14.65
C THR A 66 18.36 -11.77 14.37
N LYS A 67 19.04 -10.81 15.03
CA LYS A 67 20.49 -10.64 14.88
C LYS A 67 21.24 -11.75 15.63
N VAL A 68 21.97 -12.59 14.88
CA VAL A 68 22.91 -13.59 15.40
C VAL A 68 24.34 -13.05 15.32
N ASP A 69 25.14 -13.27 16.36
CA ASP A 69 26.57 -12.97 16.31
C ASP A 69 27.32 -13.96 15.40
N LEU A 70 27.80 -13.44 14.27
CA LEU A 70 28.52 -14.22 13.26
C LEU A 70 30.04 -14.26 13.49
N THR A 71 30.57 -13.48 14.45
CA THR A 71 32.02 -13.34 14.64
C THR A 71 32.70 -14.68 14.97
N ARG A 72 32.00 -15.54 15.72
CA ARG A 72 32.48 -16.89 16.08
C ARG A 72 32.52 -17.90 14.93
N PHE A 73 31.89 -17.60 13.79
CA PHE A 73 31.85 -18.45 12.60
C PHE A 73 32.81 -17.99 11.49
N LYS A 74 33.73 -17.07 11.81
CA LYS A 74 34.67 -16.50 10.85
C LYS A 74 35.48 -17.59 10.11
N GLY A 75 35.47 -17.53 8.79
CA GLY A 75 36.20 -18.46 7.91
C GLY A 75 35.46 -19.79 7.62
N LYS A 76 34.24 -19.97 8.13
CA LYS A 76 33.37 -21.10 7.76
C LYS A 76 32.40 -20.73 6.65
N PRO A 77 31.96 -21.69 5.82
CA PRO A 77 30.91 -21.43 4.83
C PRO A 77 29.59 -21.21 5.56
N ILE A 78 28.94 -20.07 5.33
CA ILE A 78 27.69 -19.68 6.01
C ILE A 78 26.55 -19.65 4.99
N TYR A 79 25.44 -20.28 5.34
CA TYR A 79 24.17 -20.19 4.62
C TYR A 79 23.12 -19.53 5.50
N GLU A 80 22.72 -18.30 5.16
CA GLU A 80 21.73 -17.52 5.91
C GLU A 80 20.31 -17.70 5.32
N THR A 81 19.33 -17.83 6.19
CA THR A 81 17.93 -18.07 5.84
C THR A 81 17.00 -17.67 7.00
N SER A 82 15.68 -17.67 6.78
CA SER A 82 14.69 -17.40 7.83
C SER A 82 14.32 -18.67 8.59
N THR A 83 13.80 -18.55 9.82
CA THR A 83 13.26 -19.72 10.54
C THR A 83 12.09 -20.33 9.77
N ASN A 84 11.27 -19.51 9.12
CA ASN A 84 10.13 -19.97 8.32
C ASN A 84 10.56 -20.81 7.11
N ALA A 85 11.64 -20.45 6.42
CA ALA A 85 12.20 -21.26 5.34
C ALA A 85 12.71 -22.62 5.85
N ALA A 86 13.37 -22.62 7.02
CA ALA A 86 13.84 -23.85 7.65
C ALA A 86 12.71 -24.78 8.12
N ILE A 87 11.56 -24.22 8.53
CA ILE A 87 10.38 -25.00 8.94
C ILE A 87 9.68 -25.66 7.74
N ASN A 88 9.50 -24.92 6.64
CA ASN A 88 8.70 -25.39 5.52
C ASN A 88 9.44 -26.37 4.58
N ASP A 89 10.76 -26.25 4.44
CA ASP A 89 11.56 -27.09 3.51
C ASP A 89 12.98 -27.34 4.03
N ALA A 90 13.11 -27.95 5.22
CA ALA A 90 14.41 -28.22 5.82
C ALA A 90 15.33 -29.08 4.93
N GLN A 91 14.80 -30.14 4.32
CA GLN A 91 15.59 -31.04 3.46
C GLN A 91 16.08 -30.34 2.20
N GLY A 92 15.21 -29.59 1.52
CA GLY A 92 15.60 -28.80 0.35
C GLY A 92 16.59 -27.69 0.71
N LEU A 93 16.44 -27.09 1.89
CA LEU A 93 17.36 -26.08 2.42
C LEU A 93 18.75 -26.67 2.68
N VAL A 94 18.85 -27.81 3.37
CA VAL A 94 20.14 -28.47 3.62
C VAL A 94 20.82 -28.86 2.30
N LYS A 95 20.08 -29.38 1.31
CA LYS A 95 20.63 -29.65 -0.04
C LYS A 95 21.17 -28.40 -0.72
N LYS A 96 20.40 -27.30 -0.69
CA LYS A 96 20.82 -26.01 -1.28
C LYS A 96 22.06 -25.45 -0.59
N ALA A 97 22.09 -25.52 0.74
CA ALA A 97 23.21 -25.03 1.53
C ALA A 97 24.49 -25.82 1.22
N LEU A 98 24.43 -27.15 1.17
CA LEU A 98 25.57 -27.99 0.79
C LEU A 98 26.04 -27.75 -0.66
N ALA A 99 25.10 -27.55 -1.60
CA ALA A 99 25.42 -27.26 -3.00
C ALA A 99 26.06 -25.87 -3.19
N GLN A 100 25.63 -24.87 -2.42
CA GLN A 100 26.17 -23.52 -2.46
C GLN A 100 27.60 -23.46 -1.89
N VAL A 101 27.90 -24.24 -0.86
CA VAL A 101 29.27 -24.36 -0.31
C VAL A 101 30.23 -25.01 -1.31
N ALA A 102 29.76 -25.93 -2.15
CA ALA A 102 30.57 -26.54 -3.19
C ALA A 102 30.94 -25.59 -4.35
N THR A 103 30.33 -24.39 -4.42
CA THR A 103 30.44 -23.48 -5.57
C THR A 103 30.85 -22.05 -5.23
N GLN A 104 31.17 -21.72 -3.98
CA GLN A 104 31.60 -20.37 -3.59
C GLN A 104 33.04 -20.29 -3.06
N PRO A 105 33.91 -19.45 -3.66
CA PRO A 105 35.12 -18.93 -3.04
C PRO A 105 34.77 -18.01 -1.85
N ALA A 106 35.69 -17.90 -0.89
CA ALA A 106 35.54 -17.22 0.40
C ALA A 106 35.04 -15.76 0.36
N ALA A 107 34.20 -15.44 1.36
CA ALA A 107 33.77 -14.16 1.98
C ALA A 107 34.13 -12.79 1.37
N GLN A 108 33.19 -11.84 1.46
CA GLN A 108 33.51 -10.39 1.48
C GLN A 108 32.80 -9.62 2.61
N ASP A 109 33.60 -8.72 3.21
CA ASP A 109 33.54 -8.05 4.50
C ASP A 109 32.79 -6.70 4.54
N VAL A 110 32.49 -6.27 5.78
CA VAL A 110 32.46 -4.89 6.34
C VAL A 110 32.23 -3.72 5.36
N THR A 111 31.04 -3.13 5.38
CA THR A 111 30.68 -1.95 4.56
C THR A 111 31.24 -0.65 5.15
N THR A 112 31.99 0.10 4.35
CA THR A 112 32.40 1.49 4.62
C THR A 112 31.14 2.36 4.86
N PRO A 113 31.14 3.27 5.86
CA PRO A 113 29.98 4.13 6.13
C PRO A 113 29.69 5.05 4.94
N LYS A 114 28.47 4.96 4.38
CA LYS A 114 27.99 5.79 3.25
C LYS A 114 27.00 6.86 3.72
N ARG A 115 26.96 7.97 2.98
CA ARG A 115 25.92 9.00 3.10
C ARG A 115 24.77 8.70 2.14
N ILE A 116 23.61 8.38 2.70
CA ILE A 116 22.41 8.02 1.96
C ILE A 116 21.44 9.19 2.02
N VAL A 117 20.83 9.55 0.90
CA VAL A 117 19.65 10.41 0.88
C VAL A 117 18.47 9.64 0.34
N GLY A 118 17.27 9.92 0.81
CA GLY A 118 16.07 9.20 0.36
C GLY A 118 14.87 10.09 0.16
N ILE A 119 13.96 9.63 -0.69
CA ILE A 119 12.60 10.18 -0.80
C ILE A 119 11.61 9.08 -0.50
N THR A 120 10.63 9.36 0.36
CA THR A 120 9.45 8.50 0.50
C THR A 120 8.19 9.17 -0.01
N SER A 121 7.32 8.42 -0.68
CA SER A 121 6.01 8.96 -1.09
C SER A 121 4.96 7.87 -1.28
N CYS A 122 3.80 8.04 -0.67
CA CYS A 122 2.62 7.18 -0.81
C CYS A 122 1.42 8.02 -1.27
N PRO A 123 0.52 7.52 -2.15
CA PRO A 123 -0.60 8.31 -2.69
C PRO A 123 -1.50 8.97 -1.64
N THR A 124 -1.72 8.28 -0.51
CA THR A 124 -2.49 8.83 0.61
C THR A 124 -1.65 9.75 1.48
N GLY A 125 -0.34 9.49 1.57
CA GLY A 125 0.61 10.38 2.23
C GLY A 125 0.47 10.50 3.75
N ILE A 126 -0.36 9.67 4.40
CA ILE A 126 -0.69 9.77 5.84
C ILE A 126 0.20 8.88 6.72
N ALA A 127 0.37 7.60 6.37
CA ALA A 127 1.09 6.64 7.22
C ALA A 127 2.31 6.05 6.51
N HIS A 128 2.12 5.38 5.37
CA HIS A 128 3.20 4.65 4.70
C HIS A 128 4.37 5.54 4.25
N THR A 129 4.13 6.82 3.94
CA THR A 129 5.21 7.77 3.63
C THR A 129 6.16 7.93 4.83
N PHE A 130 5.61 8.11 6.03
CA PHE A 130 6.39 8.32 7.26
C PHE A 130 6.97 7.02 7.79
N MET A 131 6.18 5.94 7.78
CA MET A 131 6.66 4.61 8.18
C MET A 131 7.80 4.12 7.28
N ALA A 132 7.73 4.38 5.97
CA ALA A 132 8.84 4.07 5.07
C ALA A 132 10.06 4.96 5.35
N ALA A 133 9.88 6.23 5.70
CA ALA A 133 11.01 7.09 6.04
C ALA A 133 11.71 6.61 7.32
N GLU A 134 10.93 6.25 8.35
CA GLU A 134 11.44 5.69 9.59
C GLU A 134 12.11 4.32 9.36
N GLY A 135 11.51 3.46 8.53
CA GLY A 135 12.09 2.17 8.14
C GLY A 135 13.42 2.30 7.41
N LEU A 136 13.56 3.30 6.53
CA LEU A 136 14.81 3.65 5.87
C LEU A 136 15.85 4.21 6.84
N GLN A 137 15.42 5.08 7.77
CA GLN A 137 16.28 5.64 8.82
C GLN A 137 16.87 4.55 9.70
N LYS A 138 16.01 3.76 10.34
CA LYS A 138 16.42 2.63 11.19
C LYS A 138 17.22 1.59 10.41
N GLY A 139 16.85 1.35 9.15
CA GLY A 139 17.52 0.40 8.28
C GLY A 139 18.96 0.79 7.95
N ALA A 140 19.20 2.07 7.63
CA ALA A 140 20.53 2.56 7.32
C ALA A 140 21.39 2.76 8.57
N GLU A 141 20.83 3.27 9.66
CA GLU A 141 21.53 3.44 10.94
C GLU A 141 22.01 2.09 11.49
N ALA A 142 21.18 1.05 11.41
CA ALA A 142 21.55 -0.30 11.83
C ALA A 142 22.70 -0.91 11.02
N LEU A 143 22.95 -0.40 9.81
CA LEU A 143 24.07 -0.78 8.95
C LEU A 143 25.27 0.18 9.05
N GLY A 144 25.23 1.14 9.98
CA GLY A 144 26.31 2.11 10.18
C GLY A 144 26.39 3.18 9.09
N HIS A 145 25.27 3.48 8.41
CA HIS A 145 25.20 4.52 7.39
C HIS A 145 24.42 5.74 7.90
N THR A 146 24.85 6.92 7.46
CA THR A 146 24.11 8.16 7.74
C THR A 146 23.05 8.36 6.68
N VAL A 147 21.82 8.68 7.07
CA VAL A 147 20.72 8.85 6.13
C VAL A 147 19.88 10.09 6.41
N LYS A 148 19.49 10.78 5.34
CA LYS A 148 18.50 11.86 5.39
C LYS A 148 17.35 11.56 4.43
N VAL A 149 16.12 11.58 4.94
CA VAL A 149 14.94 11.18 4.16
C VAL A 149 13.97 12.35 4.04
N GLU A 150 13.67 12.75 2.82
CA GLU A 150 12.58 13.67 2.50
C GLU A 150 11.27 12.90 2.36
N THR A 151 10.24 13.32 3.09
CA THR A 151 8.90 12.72 3.01
C THR A 151 8.03 13.57 2.10
N GLN A 152 7.38 12.97 1.10
CA GLN A 152 6.42 13.62 0.21
C GLN A 152 5.03 13.02 0.46
N GLY A 153 4.35 13.54 1.49
CA GLY A 153 3.06 13.05 1.96
C GLY A 153 1.91 14.05 1.78
N SER A 154 0.77 13.77 2.41
CA SER A 154 -0.45 14.61 2.32
C SER A 154 -0.28 15.97 2.98
N VAL A 155 0.68 16.09 3.89
CA VAL A 155 1.07 17.33 4.57
C VAL A 155 2.14 18.13 3.81
N GLY A 156 2.44 17.75 2.56
CA GLY A 156 3.49 18.35 1.75
C GLY A 156 4.86 17.69 1.94
N ALA A 157 5.88 18.25 1.28
CA ALA A 157 7.25 17.77 1.41
C ALA A 157 7.86 18.23 2.74
N GLN A 158 8.38 17.30 3.55
CA GLN A 158 9.13 17.62 4.77
C GLN A 158 10.55 17.07 4.71
N ASN A 159 11.45 17.67 5.50
CA ASN A 159 12.89 17.36 5.49
C ASN A 159 13.53 17.44 4.10
N THR A 160 13.09 18.43 3.32
CA THR A 160 13.50 18.63 1.92
C THR A 160 15.02 18.56 1.77
N LEU A 161 15.47 17.71 0.85
CA LEU A 161 16.89 17.53 0.54
C LEU A 161 17.43 18.79 -0.13
N THR A 162 18.46 19.37 0.48
CA THR A 162 19.19 20.52 -0.09
C THR A 162 20.15 20.04 -1.17
N THR A 163 20.60 20.96 -2.04
CA THR A 163 21.63 20.66 -3.04
C THR A 163 22.92 20.11 -2.41
N ALA A 164 23.29 20.60 -1.22
CA ALA A 164 24.45 20.12 -0.47
C ALA A 164 24.26 18.68 0.02
N ASP A 165 23.06 18.33 0.52
CA ASP A 165 22.73 16.96 0.94
C ASP A 165 22.87 15.99 -0.24
N ILE A 166 22.34 16.38 -1.41
CA ILE A 166 22.37 15.55 -2.61
C ILE A 166 23.81 15.41 -3.13
N GLN A 167 24.58 16.49 -3.16
CA GLN A 167 25.98 16.45 -3.58
C GLN A 167 26.85 15.59 -2.66
N ALA A 168 26.63 15.64 -1.35
CA ALA A 168 27.37 14.84 -0.38
C ALA A 168 26.90 13.38 -0.29
N ALA A 169 25.80 13.01 -0.96
CA ALA A 169 25.28 11.66 -0.93
C ALA A 169 26.06 10.71 -1.85
N ASP A 170 26.37 9.53 -1.34
CA ASP A 170 26.94 8.41 -2.08
C ASP A 170 25.85 7.57 -2.77
N LEU A 171 24.63 7.60 -2.22
CA LEU A 171 23.50 6.78 -2.63
C LEU A 171 22.18 7.53 -2.44
N VAL A 172 21.27 7.39 -3.40
CA VAL A 172 19.91 7.91 -3.36
C VAL A 172 18.93 6.74 -3.34
N ILE A 173 18.03 6.68 -2.36
CA ILE A 173 16.97 5.67 -2.27
C ILE A 173 15.60 6.33 -2.46
N ILE A 174 14.87 5.93 -3.50
CA ILE A 174 13.53 6.42 -3.79
C ILE A 174 12.52 5.34 -3.41
N ALA A 175 11.88 5.48 -2.25
CA ALA A 175 10.83 4.58 -1.79
C ALA A 175 9.46 5.20 -2.06
N ALA A 176 8.94 5.06 -3.29
CA ALA A 176 7.76 5.81 -3.72
C ALA A 176 6.74 4.98 -4.52
N ASP A 177 5.49 5.05 -4.06
CA ASP A 177 4.29 4.53 -4.73
C ASP A 177 3.61 5.59 -5.63
N THR A 178 4.18 6.81 -5.70
CA THR A 178 3.75 7.93 -6.55
C THR A 178 4.87 8.31 -7.55
N LYS A 179 4.67 9.36 -8.34
CA LYS A 179 5.70 9.92 -9.24
C LYS A 179 6.56 10.92 -8.46
N VAL A 180 7.86 10.70 -8.46
CA VAL A 180 8.86 11.56 -7.81
C VAL A 180 9.74 12.21 -8.89
N ASP A 181 10.08 13.49 -8.70
CA ASP A 181 11.01 14.19 -9.59
C ASP A 181 12.46 13.77 -9.29
N LEU A 182 13.10 13.13 -10.28
CA LEU A 182 14.46 12.63 -10.17
C LEU A 182 15.51 13.57 -10.77
N THR A 183 15.08 14.69 -11.36
CA THR A 183 15.98 15.61 -12.09
C THR A 183 17.10 16.17 -11.21
N ARG A 184 16.87 16.29 -9.90
CA ARG A 184 17.85 16.77 -8.91
C ARG A 184 18.92 15.75 -8.51
N PHE A 185 18.79 14.47 -8.89
CA PHE A 185 19.74 13.40 -8.54
C PHE A 185 20.60 12.92 -9.72
N LYS A 186 20.73 13.72 -10.77
CA LYS A 186 21.56 13.40 -11.94
C LYS A 186 23.00 13.06 -11.53
N GLY A 187 23.55 11.98 -12.09
CA GLY A 187 24.90 11.50 -11.80
C GLY A 187 25.06 10.77 -10.46
N LYS A 188 24.00 10.62 -9.65
CA LYS A 188 24.04 9.86 -8.39
C LYS A 188 23.62 8.41 -8.60
N ALA A 189 24.11 7.51 -7.74
CA ALA A 189 23.64 6.14 -7.69
C ALA A 189 22.24 6.11 -7.09
N ILE A 190 21.25 5.64 -7.87
CA ILE A 190 19.85 5.61 -7.45
C ILE A 190 19.35 4.17 -7.34
N TYR A 191 18.59 3.90 -6.29
CA TYR A 191 17.81 2.68 -6.12
C TYR A 191 16.33 3.03 -5.86
N GLU A 192 15.44 2.52 -6.70
CA GLU A 192 13.99 2.75 -6.58
C GLU A 192 13.27 1.53 -6.02
N THR A 193 12.30 1.75 -5.13
CA THR A 193 11.48 0.72 -4.47
C THR A 193 10.12 1.29 -4.05
N SER A 194 9.24 0.46 -3.48
CA SER A 194 7.95 0.88 -2.91
C SER A 194 8.08 1.29 -1.44
N THR A 195 7.12 2.07 -0.93
CA THR A 195 7.08 2.37 0.52
C THR A 195 6.86 1.10 1.33
N ASN A 196 6.05 0.15 0.85
CA ASN A 196 5.79 -1.12 1.53
C ASN A 196 7.04 -2.00 1.66
N ALA A 197 7.91 -2.03 0.66
CA ALA A 197 9.14 -2.83 0.73
C ALA A 197 10.05 -2.35 1.87
N VAL A 198 10.12 -1.03 2.08
CA VAL A 198 10.90 -0.42 3.16
C VAL A 198 10.26 -0.64 4.52
N ILE A 199 8.93 -0.54 4.60
CA ILE A 199 8.19 -0.79 5.86
C ILE A 199 8.43 -2.22 6.36
N ASN A 200 8.44 -3.18 5.44
CA ASN A 200 8.61 -4.59 5.79
C ASN A 200 10.07 -4.97 6.06
N ASP A 201 11.02 -4.39 5.32
CA ASP A 201 12.45 -4.78 5.40
C ASP A 201 13.39 -3.62 5.07
N GLY A 202 13.42 -2.60 5.95
CA GLY A 202 14.25 -1.40 5.76
C GLY A 202 15.74 -1.70 5.63
N GLN A 203 16.28 -2.60 6.45
CA GLN A 203 17.70 -3.00 6.38
C GLN A 203 18.01 -3.74 5.07
N GLY A 204 17.18 -4.70 4.66
CA GLY A 204 17.38 -5.44 3.43
C GLY A 204 17.25 -4.56 2.19
N VAL A 205 16.36 -3.56 2.21
CA VAL A 205 16.30 -2.53 1.17
C VAL A 205 17.59 -1.73 1.09
N VAL A 206 18.16 -1.30 2.22
CA VAL A 206 19.42 -0.54 2.22
C VAL A 206 20.57 -1.41 1.70
N LYS A 207 20.67 -2.68 2.10
CA LYS A 207 21.66 -3.64 1.56
C LYS A 207 21.52 -3.81 0.04
N LYS A 208 20.28 -4.00 -0.44
CA LYS A 208 19.98 -4.11 -1.88
C LYS A 208 20.34 -2.83 -2.61
N ALA A 209 20.04 -1.66 -2.03
CA ALA A 209 20.38 -0.38 -2.61
C ALA A 209 21.90 -0.20 -2.74
N ILE A 210 22.67 -0.59 -1.73
CA ILE A 210 24.15 -0.51 -1.80
C ILE A 210 24.73 -1.42 -2.88
N ALA A 211 24.15 -2.62 -3.04
CA ALA A 211 24.63 -3.60 -4.01
C ALA A 211 24.16 -3.32 -5.45
N GLN A 212 22.97 -2.74 -5.62
CA GLN A 212 22.27 -2.69 -6.91
C GLN A 212 22.00 -1.27 -7.42
N ALA A 213 22.29 -0.23 -6.64
CA ALA A 213 22.11 1.14 -7.12
C ALA A 213 22.98 1.41 -8.34
N LYS A 214 22.35 1.99 -9.37
CA LYS A 214 23.02 2.33 -10.62
C LYS A 214 23.17 3.83 -10.70
N ALA A 215 24.34 4.29 -11.13
CA ALA A 215 24.54 5.69 -11.44
C ALA A 215 23.59 6.10 -12.57
N LEU A 216 22.85 7.19 -12.37
CA LEU A 216 22.05 7.79 -13.44
C LEU A 216 23.02 8.28 -14.53
N ALA A 217 23.04 7.61 -15.69
CA ALA A 217 24.01 7.89 -16.75
C ALA A 217 23.92 9.34 -17.24
N SER A 218 25.07 10.02 -17.35
CA SER A 218 25.22 11.19 -18.21
C SER A 218 25.18 10.74 -19.68
N PRO A 219 24.59 11.53 -20.59
CA PRO A 219 24.22 11.04 -21.91
C PRO A 219 25.46 10.82 -22.79
N ALA A 220 25.82 9.55 -23.00
CA ALA A 220 26.50 9.07 -24.21
C ALA A 220 26.22 7.57 -24.39
N GLY A 221 25.10 7.27 -25.07
CA GLY A 221 24.87 6.01 -25.79
C GLY A 221 24.44 4.77 -24.98
N GLY A 222 23.19 4.34 -25.18
CA GLY A 222 22.85 2.90 -25.20
C GLY A 222 21.99 2.36 -24.04
N THR A 223 20.70 2.16 -24.35
CA THR A 223 19.65 1.39 -23.65
C THR A 223 19.15 1.90 -22.30
N ASP A 224 18.00 2.58 -22.37
CA ASP A 224 17.20 3.12 -21.27
C ASP A 224 16.71 2.04 -20.30
N TYR A 225 17.44 1.83 -19.21
CA TYR A 225 16.96 1.10 -18.03
C TYR A 225 15.71 1.78 -17.42
N VAL A 226 15.58 3.10 -17.62
CA VAL A 226 14.40 3.91 -17.25
C VAL A 226 13.16 3.46 -18.02
N ALA A 227 13.30 3.06 -19.30
CA ALA A 227 12.20 2.53 -20.09
C ALA A 227 11.80 1.12 -19.63
N ALA A 228 12.76 0.27 -19.19
CA ALA A 228 12.48 -1.07 -18.66
C ALA A 228 11.79 -1.04 -17.28
N VAL A 229 12.16 -0.10 -16.41
CA VAL A 229 11.52 0.08 -15.08
C VAL A 229 10.16 0.77 -15.21
N GLN A 230 10.03 1.72 -16.14
CA GLN A 230 8.73 2.25 -16.53
C GLN A 230 7.86 1.17 -17.18
N ALA A 231 8.42 0.25 -17.95
CA ALA A 231 7.70 -0.90 -18.51
C ALA A 231 7.25 -1.88 -17.41
N ALA A 232 8.03 -2.12 -16.36
CA ALA A 232 7.65 -2.98 -15.23
C ALA A 232 6.58 -2.33 -14.30
N LYS A 233 6.66 -1.01 -14.06
CA LYS A 233 5.64 -0.25 -13.32
C LYS A 233 4.39 -0.04 -14.18
N ALA A 234 4.55 0.13 -15.49
CA ALA A 234 3.47 0.07 -16.47
C ALA A 234 2.88 -1.33 -16.55
N GLU A 235 3.65 -2.42 -16.38
CA GLU A 235 3.19 -3.83 -16.32
C GLU A 235 2.34 -4.10 -15.07
N ARG A 236 2.73 -3.58 -13.89
CA ARG A 236 1.87 -3.67 -12.68
C ARG A 236 0.65 -2.75 -12.73
N SER A 237 0.76 -1.63 -13.44
CA SER A 237 -0.38 -0.77 -13.79
C SER A 237 -1.24 -1.37 -14.91
N SER A 238 -0.67 -2.20 -15.78
CA SER A 238 -1.32 -2.88 -16.90
C SER A 238 -1.76 -4.30 -16.55
N SER A 239 -1.40 -4.83 -15.38
CA SER A 239 -2.06 -5.99 -14.80
C SER A 239 -3.38 -5.61 -14.14
N ARG A 240 -3.56 -4.32 -13.82
CA ARG A 240 -4.83 -3.69 -13.45
C ARG A 240 -5.37 -2.89 -14.64
N THR A 241 -5.75 -3.57 -15.71
CA THR A 241 -6.28 -2.91 -16.91
C THR A 241 -7.76 -2.59 -16.83
N GLY A 242 -8.15 -1.52 -17.53
CA GLY A 242 -9.54 -1.18 -17.82
C GLY A 242 -10.28 -0.50 -16.67
N ALA A 243 -11.60 -0.69 -16.63
CA ALA A 243 -12.50 0.03 -15.74
C ALA A 243 -12.13 -0.08 -14.25
N TYR A 244 -11.58 -1.22 -13.81
CA TYR A 244 -11.21 -1.43 -12.41
C TYR A 244 -10.16 -0.43 -11.88
N LYS A 245 -9.17 -0.07 -12.71
CA LYS A 245 -8.15 0.92 -12.34
C LYS A 245 -8.78 2.29 -12.14
N HIS A 246 -9.61 2.72 -13.09
CA HIS A 246 -10.29 4.01 -13.06
C HIS A 246 -11.21 4.13 -11.84
N LEU A 247 -11.98 3.07 -11.56
CA LEU A 247 -12.83 2.98 -10.39
C LEU A 247 -12.03 3.12 -9.10
N LEU A 248 -10.92 2.40 -8.96
CA LEU A 248 -10.09 2.48 -7.76
C LEU A 248 -9.41 3.83 -7.57
N THR A 249 -9.07 4.53 -8.66
CA THR A 249 -8.63 5.93 -8.58
C THR A 249 -9.74 6.79 -7.96
N GLY A 250 -10.96 6.73 -8.48
CA GLY A 250 -12.11 7.45 -7.91
C GLY A 250 -12.30 7.16 -6.42
N VAL A 251 -12.35 5.88 -6.04
CA VAL A 251 -12.56 5.46 -4.65
C VAL A 251 -11.48 6.00 -3.73
N SER A 252 -10.21 5.98 -4.17
CA SER A 252 -9.09 6.46 -3.35
C SER A 252 -9.19 7.95 -3.03
N TYR A 253 -9.63 8.77 -4.00
CA TYR A 253 -9.81 10.21 -3.79
C TYR A 253 -11.10 10.56 -3.05
N MET A 254 -12.11 9.69 -3.10
CA MET A 254 -13.37 9.85 -2.36
C MET A 254 -13.20 9.65 -0.85
N ILE A 255 -12.36 8.69 -0.42
CA ILE A 255 -12.22 8.29 1.00
C ILE A 255 -11.95 9.48 1.95
N PRO A 256 -11.00 10.40 1.68
CA PRO A 256 -10.74 11.53 2.57
C PRO A 256 -11.97 12.40 2.85
N PHE A 257 -12.85 12.59 1.86
CA PHE A 257 -14.07 13.38 2.01
C PHE A 257 -15.12 12.66 2.87
N VAL A 258 -15.25 11.34 2.69
CA VAL A 258 -16.14 10.51 3.50
C VAL A 258 -15.69 10.51 4.96
N VAL A 259 -14.39 10.37 5.20
CA VAL A 259 -13.82 10.36 6.55
C VAL A 259 -13.99 11.72 7.23
N ALA A 260 -13.60 12.81 6.56
CA ALA A 260 -13.75 14.16 7.11
C ALA A 260 -15.22 14.51 7.37
N GLY A 261 -16.10 14.24 6.40
CA GLY A 261 -17.53 14.48 6.54
C GLY A 261 -18.17 13.64 7.64
N GLY A 262 -17.89 12.33 7.65
CA GLY A 262 -18.44 11.38 8.61
C GLY A 262 -18.03 11.66 10.06
N ILE A 263 -16.77 12.01 10.30
CA ILE A 263 -16.29 12.36 11.65
C ILE A 263 -16.98 13.63 12.15
N LEU A 264 -17.13 14.65 11.29
CA LEU A 264 -17.80 15.90 11.69
C LEU A 264 -19.29 15.70 11.96
N ILE A 265 -19.98 14.85 11.17
CA ILE A 265 -21.35 14.43 11.46
C ILE A 265 -21.43 13.74 12.83
N ALA A 266 -20.51 12.81 13.09
CA ALA A 266 -20.47 12.07 14.37
C ALA A 266 -20.24 13.01 15.56
N LEU A 267 -19.32 13.99 15.43
CA LEU A 267 -19.11 15.02 16.45
C LEU A 267 -20.34 15.92 16.61
N GLY A 268 -21.04 16.25 15.52
CA GLY A 268 -22.32 16.94 15.57
C GLY A 268 -23.31 16.21 16.49
N PHE A 269 -23.52 14.91 16.26
CA PHE A 269 -24.36 14.08 17.12
C PHE A 269 -23.83 13.94 18.56
N ALA A 270 -22.51 13.86 18.74
CA ALA A 270 -21.91 13.75 20.06
C ALA A 270 -22.18 15.00 20.93
N PHE A 271 -22.14 16.20 20.35
CA PHE A 271 -22.37 17.45 21.07
C PHE A 271 -23.83 17.91 21.08
N GLY A 272 -24.62 17.54 20.06
CA GLY A 272 -26.03 17.98 19.90
C GLY A 272 -27.08 16.93 20.24
N GLY A 273 -26.66 15.72 20.61
CA GLY A 273 -27.55 14.58 20.76
C GLY A 273 -28.25 14.21 19.45
N ILE A 274 -29.37 13.48 19.54
CA ILE A 274 -30.10 12.96 18.37
C ILE A 274 -30.65 14.05 17.43
N ASN A 275 -30.73 15.30 17.89
CA ASN A 275 -31.28 16.43 17.14
C ASN A 275 -30.19 17.34 16.53
N ALA A 276 -28.93 16.89 16.47
CA ALA A 276 -27.84 17.68 15.89
C ALA A 276 -28.06 18.04 14.40
N ASP A 277 -28.82 17.22 13.67
CA ASP A 277 -29.26 17.46 12.29
C ASP A 277 -30.22 18.65 12.15
N LYS A 278 -30.98 18.94 13.20
CA LYS A 278 -31.97 20.03 13.28
C LYS A 278 -31.48 21.23 14.06
N ALA A 279 -30.31 21.12 14.71
CA ALA A 279 -29.73 22.20 15.48
C ALA A 279 -29.39 23.39 14.56
N PRO A 280 -29.57 24.64 15.01
CA PRO A 280 -29.22 25.79 14.21
C PRO A 280 -27.72 25.79 13.90
N VAL A 281 -27.34 26.22 12.69
CA VAL A 281 -25.94 26.28 12.23
C VAL A 281 -25.07 27.15 13.14
N THR A 282 -25.68 28.09 13.87
CA THR A 282 -24.99 28.94 14.85
C THR A 282 -24.55 28.18 16.12
N SER A 283 -25.11 27.01 16.38
CA SER A 283 -24.67 26.11 17.45
C SER A 283 -23.48 25.26 16.99
N LEU A 284 -22.59 24.90 17.92
CA LEU A 284 -21.44 24.02 17.60
C LEU A 284 -21.90 22.70 16.97
N ALA A 285 -22.94 22.07 17.52
CA ALA A 285 -23.46 20.81 17.01
C ALA A 285 -24.04 20.93 15.60
N GLY A 286 -24.87 21.96 15.36
CA GLY A 286 -25.45 22.23 14.04
C GLY A 286 -24.37 22.60 13.02
N ALA A 287 -23.38 23.41 13.40
CA ALA A 287 -22.23 23.74 12.55
C ALA A 287 -21.45 22.47 12.15
N LEU A 288 -21.08 21.63 13.12
CA LEU A 288 -20.33 20.39 12.86
C LEU A 288 -21.11 19.44 11.96
N PHE A 289 -22.40 19.24 12.24
CA PHE A 289 -23.26 18.40 11.41
C PHE A 289 -23.34 18.93 9.98
N GLN A 290 -23.56 20.24 9.80
CA GLN A 290 -23.74 20.85 8.48
C GLN A 290 -22.44 20.88 7.67
N ILE A 291 -21.30 21.17 8.30
CA ILE A 291 -19.98 21.06 7.65
C ILE A 291 -19.74 19.61 7.23
N GLY A 292 -20.05 18.66 8.11
CA GLY A 292 -19.87 17.24 7.84
C GLY A 292 -20.77 16.74 6.70
N ALA A 293 -22.08 16.97 6.79
CA ALA A 293 -23.07 16.47 5.85
C ALA A 293 -23.08 17.22 4.52
N ASN A 294 -23.24 18.53 4.55
CA ASN A 294 -23.42 19.37 3.35
C ASN A 294 -22.10 19.99 2.84
N GLY A 295 -21.03 19.97 3.63
CA GLY A 295 -19.70 20.39 3.19
C GLY A 295 -18.85 19.23 2.68
N GLY A 296 -18.69 18.17 3.48
CA GLY A 296 -17.80 17.05 3.16
C GLY A 296 -18.51 15.86 2.50
N PHE A 297 -19.51 15.32 3.17
CA PHE A 297 -20.14 14.06 2.79
C PHE A 297 -20.85 14.18 1.44
N VAL A 298 -21.58 15.26 1.17
CA VAL A 298 -22.24 15.47 -0.14
C VAL A 298 -21.28 15.37 -1.34
N LEU A 299 -20.00 15.65 -1.15
CA LEU A 299 -18.99 15.67 -2.21
C LEU A 299 -18.46 14.29 -2.57
N PHE A 300 -18.74 13.23 -1.79
CA PHE A 300 -18.08 11.94 -2.02
C PHE A 300 -18.38 11.35 -3.41
N VAL A 301 -19.63 11.45 -3.89
CA VAL A 301 -20.01 10.98 -5.24
C VAL A 301 -19.46 11.88 -6.35
N PRO A 302 -19.56 13.22 -6.28
CA PRO A 302 -18.86 14.11 -7.20
C PRO A 302 -17.36 13.83 -7.30
N ILE A 303 -16.66 13.66 -6.17
CA ILE A 303 -15.23 13.37 -6.14
C ILE A 303 -14.93 12.01 -6.78
N LEU A 304 -15.69 10.97 -6.44
CA LEU A 304 -15.59 9.66 -7.08
C LEU A 304 -15.68 9.79 -8.62
N ALA A 305 -16.75 10.41 -9.11
CA ALA A 305 -17.02 10.56 -10.55
C ALA A 305 -15.95 11.40 -11.25
N GLY A 306 -15.56 12.53 -10.63
CA GLY A 306 -14.51 13.42 -11.12
C GLY A 306 -13.16 12.72 -11.26
N PHE A 307 -12.76 11.93 -10.26
CA PHE A 307 -11.48 11.23 -10.29
C PHE A 307 -11.47 9.96 -11.16
N ILE A 308 -12.63 9.33 -11.39
CA ILE A 308 -12.78 8.34 -12.47
C ILE A 308 -12.53 9.03 -13.81
N ALA A 309 -13.22 10.15 -14.09
CA ALA A 309 -13.07 10.89 -15.33
C ALA A 309 -11.64 11.41 -15.54
N TYR A 310 -11.02 11.93 -14.48
CA TYR A 310 -9.61 12.34 -14.46
C TYR A 310 -8.67 11.21 -14.82
N SER A 311 -8.90 10.00 -14.32
CA SER A 311 -8.04 8.87 -14.62
C SER A 311 -8.12 8.40 -16.09
N ILE A 312 -9.12 8.87 -16.85
CA ILE A 312 -9.33 8.54 -18.27
C ILE A 312 -8.89 9.71 -19.19
N ALA A 313 -9.23 10.94 -18.81
CA ALA A 313 -9.08 12.13 -19.66
C ALA A 313 -8.29 13.28 -19.02
N ASP A 314 -7.54 13.00 -17.95
CA ASP A 314 -6.77 13.98 -17.18
C ASP A 314 -7.62 15.15 -16.65
N ARG A 315 -6.99 16.29 -16.35
CA ARG A 315 -7.62 17.47 -15.75
C ARG A 315 -8.92 17.93 -16.44
N PRO A 316 -9.04 17.93 -17.78
CA PRO A 316 -10.27 18.32 -18.46
C PRO A 316 -11.50 17.46 -18.09
N GLY A 317 -11.30 16.21 -17.64
CA GLY A 317 -12.37 15.31 -17.22
C GLY A 317 -12.99 15.66 -15.85
N LEU A 318 -12.29 16.44 -15.02
CA LEU A 318 -12.71 16.69 -13.63
C LEU A 318 -14.08 17.38 -13.54
N ALA A 319 -14.26 18.50 -14.24
CA ALA A 319 -15.50 19.26 -14.14
C ALA A 319 -16.72 18.47 -14.69
N PRO A 320 -16.68 17.88 -15.90
CA PRO A 320 -17.76 17.03 -16.39
C PRO A 320 -18.06 15.85 -15.47
N GLY A 321 -17.03 15.22 -14.90
CA GLY A 321 -17.20 14.09 -13.98
C GLY A 321 -17.84 14.49 -12.65
N MET A 322 -17.33 15.54 -11.99
CA MET A 322 -17.88 16.01 -10.71
C MET A 322 -19.32 16.51 -10.86
N ILE A 323 -19.59 17.30 -11.90
CA ILE A 323 -20.95 17.81 -12.16
C ILE A 323 -21.87 16.64 -12.51
N GLY A 324 -21.45 15.70 -13.36
CA GLY A 324 -22.22 14.50 -13.66
C GLY A 324 -22.52 13.65 -12.42
N GLY A 325 -21.54 13.52 -11.51
CA GLY A 325 -21.71 12.84 -10.22
C GLY A 325 -22.70 13.55 -9.29
N LEU A 326 -22.73 14.89 -9.31
CA LEU A 326 -23.71 15.67 -8.57
C LEU A 326 -25.11 15.53 -9.19
N VAL A 327 -25.23 15.58 -10.52
CA VAL A 327 -26.48 15.32 -11.25
C VAL A 327 -27.03 13.92 -10.94
N ALA A 328 -26.14 12.93 -10.79
CA ALA A 328 -26.51 11.58 -10.42
C ALA A 328 -27.20 11.52 -9.03
N THR A 329 -26.73 12.30 -8.06
CA THR A 329 -27.27 12.27 -6.70
C THR A 329 -28.44 13.24 -6.49
N THR A 330 -28.40 14.44 -7.08
CA THR A 330 -29.36 15.51 -6.77
C THR A 330 -30.50 15.65 -7.76
N ILE A 331 -30.30 15.31 -9.04
CA ILE A 331 -31.31 15.51 -10.09
C ILE A 331 -31.99 14.20 -10.46
N THR A 332 -31.19 13.17 -10.77
CA THR A 332 -31.71 11.91 -11.33
C THR A 332 -32.03 10.86 -10.27
N GLY A 333 -31.53 11.04 -9.04
CA GLY A 333 -31.67 10.05 -7.97
C GLY A 333 -30.90 8.74 -8.21
N ALA A 334 -30.08 8.66 -9.27
CA ALA A 334 -29.29 7.48 -9.61
C ALA A 334 -28.23 7.12 -8.55
N GLY A 335 -27.94 8.03 -7.63
CA GLY A 335 -27.14 7.78 -6.44
C GLY A 335 -25.68 7.45 -6.78
N PHE A 336 -25.06 6.61 -5.96
CA PHE A 336 -23.66 6.21 -6.12
C PHE A 336 -23.38 5.48 -7.46
N LEU A 337 -24.28 4.58 -7.87
CA LEU A 337 -24.16 3.87 -9.16
C LEU A 337 -24.21 4.85 -10.34
N GLY A 338 -25.11 5.83 -10.27
CA GLY A 338 -25.16 6.94 -11.22
C GLY A 338 -23.87 7.75 -11.24
N GLY A 339 -23.23 7.97 -10.09
CA GLY A 339 -21.94 8.64 -10.00
C GLY A 339 -20.81 7.88 -10.69
N ILE A 340 -20.75 6.56 -10.52
CA ILE A 340 -19.78 5.71 -11.26
C ILE A 340 -20.04 5.82 -12.76
N ALA A 341 -21.30 5.66 -13.19
CA ALA A 341 -21.67 5.76 -14.60
C ALA A 341 -21.31 7.14 -15.18
N ALA A 342 -21.62 8.21 -14.46
CA ALA A 342 -21.28 9.58 -14.83
C ALA A 342 -19.76 9.79 -14.95
N GLY A 343 -18.97 9.23 -14.03
CA GLY A 343 -17.51 9.33 -14.08
C GLY A 343 -16.91 8.67 -15.32
N PHE A 344 -17.35 7.47 -15.68
CA PHE A 344 -16.91 6.81 -16.91
C PHE A 344 -17.40 7.53 -18.16
N LEU A 345 -18.68 7.93 -18.18
CA LEU A 345 -19.26 8.69 -19.28
C LEU A 345 -18.48 9.99 -19.52
N ALA A 346 -18.20 10.75 -18.46
CA ALA A 346 -17.42 11.97 -18.52
C ALA A 346 -16.00 11.74 -19.01
N GLY A 347 -15.31 10.75 -18.45
CA GLY A 347 -13.95 10.41 -18.88
C GLY A 347 -13.87 10.11 -20.37
N TYR A 348 -14.71 9.19 -20.87
CA TYR A 348 -14.69 8.83 -22.29
C TYR A 348 -15.20 9.96 -23.20
N THR A 349 -16.24 10.68 -22.80
CA THR A 349 -16.75 11.83 -23.56
C THR A 349 -15.66 12.86 -23.77
N VAL A 350 -14.97 13.26 -22.70
CA VAL A 350 -13.89 14.24 -22.77
C VAL A 350 -12.70 13.72 -23.55
N TYR A 351 -12.35 12.44 -23.40
CA TYR A 351 -11.30 11.79 -24.18
C TYR A 351 -11.57 11.86 -25.69
N TYR A 352 -12.80 11.54 -26.13
CA TYR A 352 -13.17 11.60 -27.54
C TYR A 352 -13.28 13.03 -28.06
N LEU A 353 -13.83 13.95 -27.27
CA LEU A 353 -13.87 15.38 -27.64
C LEU A 353 -12.45 15.94 -27.86
N ASN A 354 -11.50 15.61 -26.98
CA ASN A 354 -10.11 16.03 -27.12
C ASN A 354 -9.46 15.44 -28.38
N LYS A 355 -9.81 14.20 -28.73
CA LYS A 355 -9.28 13.53 -29.91
C LYS A 355 -9.85 14.08 -31.22
N TRP A 356 -11.13 14.47 -31.23
CA TRP A 356 -11.83 14.90 -32.44
C TRP A 356 -11.74 16.40 -32.70
N ILE A 357 -11.70 17.25 -31.66
CA ILE A 357 -11.63 18.70 -31.81
C ILE A 357 -10.17 19.14 -31.97
N LYS A 358 -9.79 19.57 -33.18
CA LYS A 358 -8.47 20.11 -33.47
C LYS A 358 -8.56 21.62 -33.67
N LEU A 359 -7.86 22.37 -32.82
CA LEU A 359 -7.80 23.83 -32.89
C LEU A 359 -6.46 24.31 -33.46
N PRO A 360 -6.44 25.48 -34.15
CA PRO A 360 -5.20 26.11 -34.57
C PRO A 360 -4.37 26.54 -33.36
N ARG A 361 -3.05 26.67 -33.55
CA ARG A 361 -2.04 26.90 -32.49
C ARG A 361 -2.39 28.06 -31.54
N ASN A 362 -3.03 29.11 -32.06
CA ASN A 362 -3.42 30.31 -31.31
C ASN A 362 -4.60 30.07 -30.34
N LEU A 363 -5.38 29.01 -30.55
CA LEU A 363 -6.56 28.65 -29.75
C LEU A 363 -6.38 27.36 -28.96
N ALA A 364 -5.20 26.74 -28.99
CA ALA A 364 -4.94 25.46 -28.33
C ALA A 364 -5.17 25.52 -26.80
N GLY A 365 -4.90 26.67 -26.17
CA GLY A 365 -5.14 26.89 -24.74
C GLY A 365 -6.62 26.90 -24.34
N LEU A 366 -7.52 27.21 -25.28
CA LEU A 366 -8.97 27.26 -25.05
C LEU A 366 -9.58 25.85 -24.90
N MET A 367 -8.90 24.85 -25.45
CA MET A 367 -9.35 23.47 -25.53
C MET A 367 -9.55 22.84 -24.14
N PRO A 368 -8.52 22.74 -23.26
CA PRO A 368 -8.68 22.13 -21.95
C PRO A 368 -9.36 23.04 -20.91
N VAL A 369 -9.40 24.36 -21.13
CA VAL A 369 -9.92 25.34 -20.16
C VAL A 369 -11.41 25.60 -20.34
N LEU A 370 -11.88 25.69 -21.59
CA LEU A 370 -13.26 26.07 -21.89
C LEU A 370 -14.00 24.98 -22.65
N ILE A 371 -13.46 24.53 -23.79
CA ILE A 371 -14.21 23.70 -24.73
C ILE A 371 -14.53 22.34 -24.12
N LEU A 372 -13.53 21.63 -23.58
CA LEU A 372 -13.77 20.32 -22.97
C LEU A 372 -14.61 20.38 -21.70
N PRO A 373 -14.37 21.29 -20.74
CA PRO A 373 -15.22 21.37 -19.56
C PRO A 373 -16.68 21.71 -19.90
N VAL A 374 -16.93 22.65 -20.81
CA VAL A 374 -18.30 23.06 -21.18
C VAL A 374 -19.01 21.98 -21.99
N LEU A 375 -18.42 21.52 -23.09
CA LEU A 375 -19.07 20.51 -23.94
C LEU A 375 -19.16 19.15 -23.24
N GLY A 376 -18.12 18.77 -22.49
CA GLY A 376 -18.14 17.55 -21.69
C GLY A 376 -19.26 17.58 -20.66
N THR A 377 -19.39 18.68 -19.91
CA THR A 377 -20.46 18.82 -18.89
C THR A 377 -21.83 18.85 -19.54
N LEU A 378 -21.99 19.56 -20.66
CA LEU A 378 -23.26 19.61 -21.39
C LEU A 378 -23.71 18.22 -21.83
N ILE A 379 -22.82 17.48 -22.50
CA ILE A 379 -23.14 16.14 -23.02
C ILE A 379 -23.41 15.17 -21.87
N VAL A 380 -22.52 15.11 -20.88
CA VAL A 380 -22.66 14.21 -19.72
C VAL A 380 -23.92 14.53 -18.94
N GLY A 381 -24.18 15.81 -18.66
CA GLY A 381 -25.35 16.26 -17.91
C GLY A 381 -26.65 15.91 -18.62
N LEU A 382 -26.77 16.22 -19.92
CA LEU A 382 -27.97 15.89 -20.70
C LEU A 382 -28.18 14.38 -20.83
N LEU A 383 -27.12 13.61 -21.08
CA LEU A 383 -27.24 12.15 -21.15
C LEU A 383 -27.62 11.54 -19.80
N MET A 384 -27.08 12.05 -18.70
CA MET A 384 -27.48 11.63 -17.36
C MET A 384 -28.94 11.96 -17.09
N VAL A 385 -29.41 13.15 -17.43
CA VAL A 385 -30.81 13.55 -17.16
C VAL A 385 -31.81 12.77 -18.03
N PHE A 386 -31.56 12.63 -19.33
CA PHE A 386 -32.56 12.15 -20.28
C PHE A 386 -32.43 10.67 -20.66
N VAL A 387 -31.26 10.05 -20.49
CA VAL A 387 -30.99 8.70 -21.04
C VAL A 387 -30.54 7.72 -19.97
N ILE A 388 -29.53 8.09 -19.17
CA ILE A 388 -28.81 7.15 -18.29
C ILE A 388 -29.36 7.20 -16.85
N GLY A 389 -29.76 8.37 -16.37
CA GLY A 389 -30.19 8.56 -14.98
C GLY A 389 -31.40 7.71 -14.63
N THR A 390 -32.43 7.69 -15.46
CA THR A 390 -33.65 6.90 -15.22
C THR A 390 -33.40 5.39 -15.11
N PRO A 391 -32.73 4.71 -16.06
CA PRO A 391 -32.46 3.28 -15.93
C PRO A 391 -31.51 2.95 -14.77
N VAL A 392 -30.53 3.81 -14.48
CA VAL A 392 -29.61 3.59 -13.35
C VAL A 392 -30.31 3.84 -12.01
N HIS A 393 -31.21 4.82 -11.93
CA HIS A 393 -32.05 5.04 -10.76
C HIS A 393 -32.94 3.83 -10.48
N TRP A 394 -33.61 3.29 -11.51
CA TRP A 394 -34.38 2.05 -11.39
C TRP A 394 -33.53 0.87 -10.90
N LEU A 395 -32.32 0.71 -11.43
CA LEU A 395 -31.40 -0.32 -10.95
C LEU A 395 -31.00 -0.10 -9.49
N ASN A 396 -30.73 1.15 -9.10
CA ASN A 396 -30.37 1.50 -7.74
C ASN A 396 -31.52 1.25 -6.76
N THR A 397 -32.77 1.57 -7.13
CA THR A 397 -33.94 1.30 -6.30
C THR A 397 -34.21 -0.20 -6.19
N ALA A 398 -34.16 -0.95 -7.30
CA ALA A 398 -34.32 -2.40 -7.28
C ALA A 398 -33.27 -3.09 -6.39
N LEU A 399 -32.00 -2.69 -6.49
CA LEU A 399 -30.93 -3.19 -5.63
C LEU A 399 -31.14 -2.80 -4.17
N THR A 400 -31.58 -1.56 -3.92
CA THR A 400 -31.91 -1.06 -2.59
C THR A 400 -33.03 -1.86 -1.94
N ASP A 401 -34.09 -2.13 -2.67
CA ASP A 401 -35.25 -2.88 -2.17
C ASP A 401 -34.90 -4.35 -1.91
N TRP A 402 -34.10 -4.95 -2.79
CA TRP A 402 -33.55 -6.29 -2.57
C TRP A 402 -32.69 -6.35 -1.30
N LEU A 403 -31.78 -5.39 -1.09
CA LEU A 403 -30.93 -5.31 0.10
C LEU A 403 -31.74 -5.06 1.39
N LYS A 404 -32.77 -4.20 1.33
CA LYS A 404 -33.68 -3.99 2.46
C LYS A 404 -34.46 -5.27 2.82
N GLY A 405 -34.84 -6.07 1.82
CA GLY A 405 -35.41 -7.40 2.04
C GLY A 405 -34.44 -8.36 2.73
N LEU A 406 -33.16 -8.32 2.37
CA LEU A 406 -32.12 -9.12 3.04
C LEU A 406 -31.81 -8.66 4.47
N GLN A 407 -31.94 -7.36 4.77
CA GLN A 407 -31.74 -6.83 6.13
C GLN A 407 -32.78 -7.32 7.14
N THR A 408 -33.96 -7.75 6.69
CA THR A 408 -35.02 -8.24 7.58
C THR A 408 -35.06 -9.77 7.65
N ALA A 409 -34.88 -10.46 6.52
CA ALA A 409 -34.92 -11.92 6.47
C ALA A 409 -33.57 -12.63 6.72
N ASN A 410 -32.44 -11.97 6.40
CA ASN A 410 -31.13 -12.62 6.32
C ASN A 410 -29.96 -11.71 6.75
N ALA A 411 -30.19 -10.81 7.70
CA ALA A 411 -29.18 -9.85 8.20
C ALA A 411 -27.88 -10.54 8.63
N VAL A 412 -27.98 -11.75 9.20
CA VAL A 412 -26.85 -12.58 9.60
C VAL A 412 -25.98 -12.97 8.40
N VAL A 413 -26.60 -13.41 7.30
CA VAL A 413 -25.87 -13.79 6.08
C VAL A 413 -25.19 -12.57 5.46
N LEU A 414 -25.91 -11.44 5.38
CA LEU A 414 -25.34 -10.20 4.87
C LEU A 414 -24.15 -9.74 5.71
N GLY A 415 -24.28 -9.76 7.03
CA GLY A 415 -23.19 -9.41 7.96
C GLY A 415 -21.99 -10.35 7.82
N LEU A 416 -22.23 -11.65 7.67
CA LEU A 416 -21.17 -12.66 7.52
C LEU A 416 -20.40 -12.48 6.21
N VAL A 417 -21.10 -12.27 5.08
CA VAL A 417 -20.45 -12.01 3.78
C VAL A 417 -19.64 -10.73 3.81
N MET A 418 -20.24 -9.62 4.26
CA MET A 418 -19.55 -8.33 4.34
C MET A 418 -18.35 -8.38 5.31
N GLY A 419 -18.50 -9.08 6.44
CA GLY A 419 -17.43 -9.25 7.42
C GLY A 419 -16.28 -10.11 6.92
N LEU A 420 -16.58 -11.22 6.24
CA LEU A 420 -15.56 -12.05 5.60
C LEU A 420 -14.77 -11.25 4.56
N MET A 421 -15.45 -10.48 3.70
CA MET A 421 -14.78 -9.63 2.71
C MET A 421 -13.87 -8.57 3.37
N MET A 422 -14.25 -8.04 4.54
CA MET A 422 -13.43 -7.09 5.28
C MET A 422 -12.20 -7.74 5.92
N ALA A 423 -12.30 -8.99 6.39
CA ALA A 423 -11.21 -9.68 7.07
C ALA A 423 -10.26 -10.43 6.13
N ILE A 424 -10.70 -10.83 4.93
CA ILE A 424 -10.00 -11.81 4.08
C ILE A 424 -8.56 -11.39 3.69
N ASP A 425 -8.35 -10.10 3.43
CA ASP A 425 -7.09 -9.59 2.90
C ASP A 425 -6.55 -8.38 3.68
N MET A 426 -7.05 -8.15 4.91
CA MET A 426 -6.53 -7.17 5.87
C MET A 426 -6.26 -5.77 5.28
N GLY A 427 -7.19 -5.26 4.46
CA GLY A 427 -7.07 -3.95 3.80
C GLY A 427 -6.62 -4.00 2.33
N GLY A 428 -6.57 -5.20 1.75
CA GLY A 428 -6.32 -5.43 0.34
C GLY A 428 -7.50 -5.06 -0.59
N PRO A 429 -7.48 -5.52 -1.86
CA PRO A 429 -8.49 -5.20 -2.85
C PRO A 429 -9.92 -5.60 -2.50
N ILE A 430 -10.12 -6.74 -1.81
CA ILE A 430 -11.43 -7.27 -1.44
C ILE A 430 -12.03 -6.43 -0.31
N ASN A 431 -11.23 -6.11 0.72
CA ASN A 431 -11.63 -5.18 1.77
C ASN A 431 -12.04 -3.82 1.20
N LYS A 432 -11.24 -3.25 0.28
CA LYS A 432 -11.56 -1.97 -0.37
C LYS A 432 -12.83 -2.03 -1.21
N ALA A 433 -13.09 -3.15 -1.88
CA ALA A 433 -14.31 -3.33 -2.65
C ALA A 433 -15.54 -3.39 -1.72
N ALA A 434 -15.47 -4.16 -0.63
CA ALA A 434 -16.55 -4.23 0.36
C ALA A 434 -16.84 -2.86 0.99
N TYR A 435 -15.79 -2.13 1.36
CA TYR A 435 -15.92 -0.77 1.90
C TYR A 435 -16.51 0.20 0.87
N ALA A 436 -16.05 0.17 -0.39
CA ALA A 436 -16.59 1.04 -1.43
C ALA A 436 -18.08 0.79 -1.70
N VAL A 437 -18.50 -0.49 -1.71
CA VAL A 437 -19.92 -0.86 -1.81
C VAL A 437 -20.70 -0.33 -0.61
N ALA A 438 -20.23 -0.58 0.61
CA ALA A 438 -20.91 -0.12 1.82
C ALA A 438 -21.04 1.40 1.92
N VAL A 439 -19.99 2.14 1.55
CA VAL A 439 -20.03 3.61 1.46
C VAL A 439 -21.00 4.08 0.37
N GLY A 440 -21.00 3.43 -0.79
CA GLY A 440 -21.94 3.77 -1.86
C GLY A 440 -23.40 3.66 -1.44
N LEU A 441 -23.72 2.65 -0.62
CA LEU A 441 -25.05 2.42 -0.07
C LEU A 441 -25.49 3.48 0.94
N LEU A 442 -24.56 4.23 1.55
CA LEU A 442 -24.90 5.39 2.39
C LEU A 442 -25.62 6.48 1.59
N GLY A 443 -25.25 6.66 0.32
CA GLY A 443 -25.92 7.60 -0.58
C GLY A 443 -27.38 7.26 -0.85
N SER A 444 -27.76 5.98 -0.69
CA SER A 444 -29.13 5.48 -0.81
C SER A 444 -29.82 5.29 0.54
N GLN A 445 -29.24 5.85 1.62
CA GLN A 445 -29.71 5.73 3.01
C GLN A 445 -29.83 4.29 3.52
N ILE A 446 -28.97 3.38 3.04
CA ILE A 446 -28.89 2.01 3.52
C ILE A 446 -27.68 1.86 4.44
N TYR A 447 -27.92 1.95 5.75
CA TYR A 447 -26.84 2.00 6.75
C TYR A 447 -26.35 0.62 7.24
N GLY A 448 -27.18 -0.42 7.14
CA GLY A 448 -26.87 -1.77 7.67
C GLY A 448 -25.53 -2.35 7.19
N PRO A 449 -25.24 -2.38 5.88
CA PRO A 449 -23.98 -2.90 5.35
C PRO A 449 -22.77 -2.14 5.87
N MET A 450 -22.88 -0.81 6.02
CA MET A 450 -21.80 -0.01 6.59
C MET A 450 -21.56 -0.34 8.06
N ALA A 451 -22.62 -0.55 8.84
CA ALA A 451 -22.48 -0.98 10.23
C ALA A 451 -21.76 -2.34 10.35
N ALA A 452 -22.14 -3.32 9.52
CA ALA A 452 -21.49 -4.63 9.48
C ALA A 452 -20.01 -4.52 9.09
N VAL A 453 -19.69 -3.74 8.05
CA VAL A 453 -18.33 -3.48 7.58
C VAL A 453 -17.46 -2.82 8.66
N MET A 454 -17.99 -1.87 9.42
CA MET A 454 -17.27 -1.23 10.52
C MET A 454 -17.01 -2.19 11.68
N ALA A 455 -18.03 -2.92 12.13
CA ALA A 455 -17.89 -3.88 13.23
C ALA A 455 -16.88 -4.99 12.88
N ALA A 456 -17.02 -5.59 11.70
CA ALA A 456 -16.13 -6.66 11.26
C ALA A 456 -14.73 -6.15 10.89
N GLY A 457 -14.61 -5.00 10.24
CA GLY A 457 -13.32 -4.45 9.79
C GLY A 457 -12.37 -4.08 10.93
N MET A 458 -12.90 -3.68 12.09
CA MET A 458 -12.10 -3.39 13.28
C MET A 458 -11.67 -4.66 14.04
N THR A 459 -12.34 -5.79 13.80
CA THR A 459 -12.12 -7.03 14.57
C THR A 459 -10.70 -7.60 14.39
N PRO A 460 -10.14 -7.75 13.19
CA PRO A 460 -8.78 -8.26 13.04
C PRO A 460 -7.67 -7.41 13.67
N PRO A 461 -7.58 -6.08 13.46
CA PRO A 461 -6.52 -5.29 14.08
C PRO A 461 -6.67 -5.20 15.60
N LEU A 462 -7.90 -5.13 16.13
CA LEU A 462 -8.13 -5.17 17.58
C LEU A 462 -7.80 -6.54 18.18
N GLY A 463 -8.15 -7.63 17.47
CA GLY A 463 -7.83 -9.00 17.89
C GLY A 463 -6.33 -9.24 17.93
N LEU A 464 -5.59 -8.78 16.92
CA LEU A 464 -4.12 -8.82 16.91
C LEU A 464 -3.53 -7.99 18.05
N ALA A 465 -3.99 -6.75 18.25
CA ALA A 465 -3.53 -5.92 19.35
C ALA A 465 -3.78 -6.59 20.71
N LEU A 466 -4.98 -7.13 20.93
CA LEU A 466 -5.32 -7.83 22.16
C LEU A 466 -4.46 -9.09 22.36
N ALA A 467 -4.24 -9.86 21.29
CA ALA A 467 -3.38 -11.04 21.33
C ALA A 467 -1.95 -10.67 21.76
N THR A 468 -1.39 -9.59 21.21
CA THR A 468 -0.05 -9.11 21.60
C THR A 468 0.03 -8.60 23.03
N VAL A 469 -1.09 -8.22 23.65
CA VAL A 469 -1.13 -7.74 25.04
C VAL A 469 -1.34 -8.87 26.03
N LEU A 470 -2.24 -9.81 25.71
CA LEU A 470 -2.63 -10.92 26.59
C LEU A 470 -1.68 -12.14 26.49
N PHE A 471 -1.13 -12.40 25.31
CA PHE A 471 -0.23 -13.52 25.02
C PHE A 471 1.13 -12.97 24.59
N LYS A 472 1.82 -12.33 25.55
CA LYS A 472 3.15 -11.73 25.34
C LYS A 472 4.28 -12.75 25.25
N ASP A 473 4.04 -13.93 25.80
CA ASP A 473 4.90 -15.11 25.74
C ASP A 473 4.51 -15.94 24.51
#